data_AF-A0A7C5XTM1-F1
#
_entry.id   AF-A0A7C5XTM1-F1
#
_cell.length_a   1.000
_cell.length_b   1.000
_cell.length_c   1.000
_cell.angle_alpha   90.00
_cell.angle_beta   90.00
_cell.angle_gamma   90.00
#
_symmetry.space_group_name_H-M   'P 1'
#
loop_
_entity.id
_entity.type
_entity.pdbx_description
1 polymer ?
#
loop_
_entity_poly.entity_id
_entity_poly.type
_entity_poly.pdbx_seq_one_letter_code
_entity_poly.pdbx_strand_id
1 'polypeptide(L)'
;ISNCDKITPGMLMAALRLNIPTVFVSGGPMEAGKVRRGEDGELHLDLVDAMVIAADPKASDEEVARYERSACPTCGSCSGMFTANSMNCLLEALGLALPGNGTLLATHADRRRLFEEAGRLIVELTRRWYEGEDPTALPRGIATFEAFENAMSLDIAMGGSTNTVLHLLAAAHEAGVDFTMADIDRLSRKVPHLCKVAPATHEYHIEDVHRAGGVIGILGELDRAGLVHREVPTVHSRTLGEALDRWDVVRSEAEEARLRYLAAPGGVPTQVAFSQDARWPELDLDRARGCIRDVEHAYSRDGGLAVLYGNLAPDGCIVKTAGVDPSILVFEGPARIFESQEEAVEAILGDRIRPGDVVIIRYEGPRGGPGMQEMLYPTSYLKSKGLGKVCALVTDGRFSGGTSGLSIGHVSPEAAEGGNIALVEEGDRIRIDIPHRSIELLVDEETLARRRAAMEARGEKAWRPAARAREVSEALRAYAAFTTSAARGAVRVVR
;
A
#
# COMPACT_ATOMS: atom_id res chain seq x y z
N ILE A 1 -15.51 -1.83 12.45
CA ILE A 1 -15.51 -0.56 11.67
C ILE A 1 -14.09 -0.02 11.67
N SER A 2 -13.47 0.11 10.51
CA SER A 2 -12.12 0.68 10.35
C SER A 2 -12.13 1.78 9.29
N ASN A 3 -11.07 2.57 9.14
CA ASN A 3 -10.97 3.43 7.95
C ASN A 3 -9.53 3.86 7.68
N CYS A 4 -8.92 4.55 8.65
CA CYS A 4 -7.59 5.10 8.49
C CYS A 4 -6.53 3.99 8.50
N ASP A 5 -5.41 4.25 7.82
CA ASP A 5 -4.28 3.39 7.50
C ASP A 5 -4.10 2.16 8.40
N LYS A 6 -3.74 2.38 9.67
CA LYS A 6 -3.31 1.30 10.58
C LYS A 6 -4.47 0.69 11.39
N ILE A 7 -5.66 1.29 11.34
CA ILE A 7 -6.85 0.78 12.04
C ILE A 7 -7.31 -0.52 11.37
N THR A 8 -7.39 -0.53 10.04
CA THR A 8 -7.85 -1.71 9.27
C THR A 8 -6.99 -2.95 9.53
N PRO A 9 -5.65 -2.94 9.36
CA PRO A 9 -4.82 -4.11 9.66
C PRO A 9 -4.80 -4.47 11.14
N GLY A 10 -4.84 -3.49 12.06
CA GLY A 10 -4.93 -3.77 13.50
C GLY A 10 -6.20 -4.53 13.88
N MET A 11 -7.35 -4.14 13.30
CA MET A 11 -8.62 -4.84 13.48
C MET A 11 -8.63 -6.21 12.78
N LEU A 12 -7.99 -6.34 11.60
CA LEU A 12 -7.84 -7.61 10.89
C LEU A 12 -7.03 -8.62 11.70
N MET A 13 -5.88 -8.21 12.24
CA MET A 13 -5.06 -9.02 13.14
C MET A 13 -5.87 -9.51 14.35
N ALA A 14 -6.66 -8.63 14.97
CA ALA A 14 -7.51 -8.99 16.09
C ALA A 14 -8.62 -9.99 15.70
N ALA A 15 -9.29 -9.77 14.58
CA ALA A 15 -10.34 -10.65 14.08
C ALA A 15 -9.81 -12.05 13.77
N LEU A 16 -8.64 -12.15 13.13
CA LEU A 16 -7.99 -13.42 12.83
C LEU A 16 -7.46 -14.12 14.09
N ARG A 17 -6.91 -13.38 15.05
CA ARG A 17 -6.44 -13.93 16.32
C ARG A 17 -7.58 -14.49 17.17
N LEU A 18 -8.67 -13.72 17.31
CA LEU A 18 -9.83 -14.11 18.12
C LEU A 18 -10.70 -15.16 17.42
N ASN A 19 -10.75 -15.12 16.08
CA ASN A 19 -11.50 -16.02 15.24
C ASN A 19 -12.99 -16.15 15.62
N ILE A 20 -13.64 -15.00 15.84
CA ILE A 20 -15.08 -14.86 16.12
C ILE A 20 -15.74 -14.31 14.86
N PRO A 21 -17.00 -14.68 14.51
CA PRO A 21 -17.68 -14.12 13.34
C PRO A 21 -17.50 -12.60 13.26
N THR A 22 -17.02 -12.11 12.11
CA THR A 22 -16.63 -10.72 11.92
C THR A 22 -16.92 -10.29 10.49
N VAL A 23 -17.51 -9.11 10.33
CA VAL A 23 -17.67 -8.44 9.03
C VAL A 23 -16.97 -7.09 9.10
N PHE A 24 -16.13 -6.80 8.12
CA PHE A 24 -15.51 -5.49 7.99
C PHE A 24 -16.41 -4.55 7.20
N VAL A 25 -16.60 -3.35 7.75
CA VAL A 25 -17.18 -2.22 7.05
C VAL A 25 -16.32 -1.00 7.35
N SER A 26 -15.85 -0.34 6.29
CA SER A 26 -15.02 0.85 6.37
C SER A 26 -15.88 2.12 6.40
N GLY A 27 -15.30 3.21 6.91
CA GLY A 27 -15.91 4.54 6.79
C GLY A 27 -16.02 5.02 5.33
N GLY A 28 -15.12 4.54 4.47
CA GLY A 28 -15.04 4.89 3.05
C GLY A 28 -13.97 5.97 2.75
N PRO A 29 -13.48 6.02 1.51
CA PRO A 29 -12.65 7.11 1.00
C PRO A 29 -13.38 8.45 1.00
N MET A 30 -12.62 9.53 1.17
CA MET A 30 -13.06 10.88 0.86
C MET A 30 -13.17 11.06 -0.67
N GLU A 31 -13.99 12.01 -1.10
CA GLU A 31 -14.05 12.47 -2.49
C GLU A 31 -12.71 13.11 -2.90
N ALA A 32 -12.33 12.99 -4.18
CA ALA A 32 -11.12 13.62 -4.68
C ALA A 32 -11.20 15.16 -4.59
N GLY A 33 -10.08 15.80 -4.24
CA GLY A 33 -9.95 17.25 -4.26
C GLY A 33 -9.98 17.78 -5.69
N LYS A 34 -10.43 19.03 -5.89
CA LYS A 34 -10.52 19.65 -7.22
C LYS A 34 -10.07 21.10 -7.17
N VAL A 35 -9.21 21.51 -8.10
CA VAL A 35 -8.86 22.92 -8.32
C VAL A 35 -8.96 23.29 -9.79
N ARG A 36 -9.43 24.50 -10.08
CA ARG A 36 -9.38 25.04 -11.44
C ARG A 36 -8.01 25.61 -11.75
N ARG A 37 -7.42 25.20 -12.87
CA ARG A 37 -6.14 25.71 -13.38
C ARG A 37 -6.37 26.61 -14.60
N GLY A 38 -6.90 27.82 -14.37
CA GLY A 38 -7.11 28.78 -15.45
C GLY A 38 -7.95 28.21 -16.61
N GLU A 39 -7.43 28.29 -17.84
CA GLU A 39 -8.06 27.75 -19.06
C GLU A 39 -7.84 26.23 -19.25
N ASP A 40 -6.93 25.61 -18.48
CA ASP A 40 -6.55 24.19 -18.62
C ASP A 40 -7.53 23.21 -17.94
N GLY A 41 -8.65 23.71 -17.40
CA GLY A 41 -9.72 22.90 -16.82
C GLY A 41 -9.59 22.60 -15.32
N GLU A 42 -10.21 21.50 -14.90
CA GLU A 42 -10.24 21.01 -13.51
C GLU A 42 -9.13 19.97 -13.30
N LEU A 43 -8.30 20.19 -12.28
CA LEU A 43 -7.28 19.26 -11.84
C LEU A 43 -7.76 18.56 -10.57
N HIS A 44 -7.76 17.23 -10.59
CA HIS A 44 -8.01 16.42 -9.41
C HIS A 44 -6.76 16.42 -8.51
N LEU A 45 -6.98 16.50 -7.20
CA LEU A 45 -5.94 16.60 -6.18
C LEU A 45 -6.08 15.52 -5.12
N ASP A 46 -4.94 15.11 -4.59
CA ASP A 46 -4.82 14.42 -3.31
C ASP A 46 -3.86 15.15 -2.35
N LEU A 47 -3.65 14.57 -1.17
CA LEU A 47 -2.80 15.14 -0.12
C LEU A 47 -1.32 15.29 -0.54
N VAL A 48 -0.84 14.44 -1.44
CA VAL A 48 0.56 14.46 -1.92
C VAL A 48 0.76 15.66 -2.83
N ASP A 49 -0.23 16.03 -3.64
CA ASP A 49 -0.16 17.22 -4.49
C ASP A 49 0.04 18.49 -3.67
N ALA A 50 -0.67 18.63 -2.54
CA ALA A 50 -0.49 19.75 -1.61
C ALA A 50 0.93 19.80 -1.01
N MET A 51 1.55 18.65 -0.75
CA MET A 51 2.92 18.59 -0.26
C MET A 51 3.97 18.91 -1.33
N VAL A 52 3.74 18.46 -2.57
CA VAL A 52 4.66 18.69 -3.69
C VAL A 52 4.67 20.17 -4.06
N ILE A 53 3.50 20.81 -4.18
CA ILE A 53 3.42 22.23 -4.52
C ILE A 53 4.01 23.13 -3.43
N ALA A 54 3.87 22.76 -2.16
CA ALA A 54 4.45 23.50 -1.03
C ALA A 54 5.99 23.51 -1.03
N ALA A 55 6.63 22.57 -1.74
CA ALA A 55 8.07 22.49 -1.88
C ALA A 55 8.58 22.98 -3.26
N ASP A 56 7.70 23.47 -4.13
CA ASP A 56 8.07 24.03 -5.42
C ASP A 56 8.43 25.53 -5.25
N PRO A 57 9.69 25.94 -5.48
CA PRO A 57 10.10 27.34 -5.35
C PRO A 57 9.45 28.28 -6.36
N LYS A 58 8.75 27.75 -7.39
CA LYS A 58 8.02 28.53 -8.39
C LYS A 58 6.56 28.77 -8.01
N ALA A 59 6.02 28.04 -7.03
CA ALA A 59 4.64 28.18 -6.60
C ALA A 59 4.44 29.44 -5.75
N SER A 60 3.33 30.14 -5.98
CA SER A 60 2.93 31.28 -5.12
C SER A 60 2.26 30.82 -3.84
N ASP A 61 2.35 31.59 -2.75
CA ASP A 61 1.64 31.30 -1.49
C ASP A 61 0.12 31.14 -1.70
N GLU A 62 -0.47 31.92 -2.62
CA GLU A 62 -1.90 31.82 -2.97
C GLU A 62 -2.23 30.50 -3.66
N GLU A 63 -1.34 30.01 -4.54
CA GLU A 63 -1.48 28.72 -5.20
C GLU A 63 -1.35 27.58 -4.18
N VAL A 64 -0.33 27.61 -3.33
CA VAL A 64 -0.14 26.61 -2.25
C VAL A 64 -1.37 26.54 -1.35
N ALA A 65 -1.87 27.69 -0.88
CA ALA A 65 -3.03 27.75 0.00
C ALA A 65 -4.31 27.25 -0.67
N ARG A 66 -4.42 27.33 -2.01
CA ARG A 66 -5.55 26.81 -2.77
C ARG A 66 -5.53 25.29 -2.86
N TYR A 67 -4.34 24.71 -3.10
CA TYR A 67 -4.15 23.25 -3.09
C TYR A 67 -4.45 22.69 -1.70
N GLU A 68 -3.90 23.29 -0.65
CA GLU A 68 -4.11 22.88 0.74
C GLU A 68 -5.62 22.83 1.09
N ARG A 69 -6.37 23.90 0.79
CA ARG A 69 -7.82 23.96 1.08
C ARG A 69 -8.65 22.95 0.30
N SER A 70 -8.15 22.45 -0.83
CA SER A 70 -8.93 21.66 -1.78
C SER A 70 -8.56 20.17 -1.77
N ALA A 71 -7.39 19.80 -1.25
CA ALA A 71 -6.87 18.43 -1.28
C ALA A 71 -7.66 17.45 -0.40
N CYS A 72 -8.31 17.93 0.67
CA CYS A 72 -9.10 17.12 1.60
C CYS A 72 -10.52 17.69 1.74
N PRO A 73 -11.38 17.58 0.70
CA PRO A 73 -12.65 18.31 0.66
C PRO A 73 -13.71 17.69 1.57
N THR A 74 -13.61 16.39 1.88
CA THR A 74 -14.67 15.65 2.58
C THR A 74 -14.17 14.70 3.67
N CYS A 75 -15.08 14.18 4.51
CA CYS A 75 -14.74 13.12 5.45
C CYS A 75 -14.40 11.80 4.73
N GLY A 76 -13.54 10.97 5.34
CA GLY A 76 -13.15 9.66 4.80
C GLY A 76 -11.67 9.37 4.97
N SER A 77 -11.21 8.22 4.49
CA SER A 77 -9.79 7.95 4.25
C SER A 77 -9.29 8.78 3.06
N CYS A 78 -8.00 8.74 2.75
CA CYS A 78 -7.41 9.43 1.59
C CYS A 78 -8.21 9.16 0.29
N SER A 79 -8.12 10.03 -0.72
CA SER A 79 -8.86 9.89 -1.99
C SER A 79 -8.19 8.94 -3.01
N GLY A 80 -6.88 8.72 -2.89
CA GLY A 80 -6.08 7.83 -3.77
C GLY A 80 -5.85 6.42 -3.20
N MET A 81 -5.13 5.58 -3.94
CA MET A 81 -4.76 4.21 -3.54
C MET A 81 -3.57 4.18 -2.55
N PHE A 82 -3.78 4.83 -1.40
CA PHE A 82 -2.89 4.78 -0.24
C PHE A 82 -3.18 3.54 0.63
N THR A 83 -2.48 3.38 1.76
CA THR A 83 -2.62 2.17 2.60
C THR A 83 -4.04 1.95 3.10
N ALA A 84 -4.74 3.00 3.55
CA ALA A 84 -6.12 2.91 4.02
C ALA A 84 -7.05 2.25 2.99
N ASN A 85 -7.08 2.79 1.76
CA ASN A 85 -7.94 2.25 0.71
C ASN A 85 -7.42 0.92 0.19
N SER A 86 -6.10 0.74 0.07
CA SER A 86 -5.53 -0.55 -0.31
C SER A 86 -6.01 -1.64 0.65
N MET A 87 -5.83 -1.45 1.96
CA MET A 87 -6.29 -2.41 2.97
C MET A 87 -7.81 -2.62 2.97
N ASN A 88 -8.61 -1.58 2.77
CA ASN A 88 -10.07 -1.73 2.68
C ASN A 88 -10.49 -2.52 1.42
N CYS A 89 -9.78 -2.37 0.31
CA CYS A 89 -9.96 -3.18 -0.90
C CYS A 89 -9.52 -4.63 -0.68
N LEU A 90 -8.40 -4.86 0.02
CA LEU A 90 -7.92 -6.21 0.32
C LEU A 90 -8.87 -6.99 1.21
N LEU A 91 -9.62 -6.32 2.09
CA LEU A 91 -10.66 -6.99 2.89
C LEU A 91 -11.81 -7.54 2.03
N GLU A 92 -12.12 -6.93 0.88
CA GLU A 92 -13.08 -7.51 -0.07
C GLU A 92 -12.50 -8.76 -0.73
N ALA A 93 -11.23 -8.72 -1.19
CA ALA A 93 -10.58 -9.87 -1.82
C ALA A 93 -10.29 -11.03 -0.87
N LEU A 94 -10.00 -10.74 0.41
CA LEU A 94 -9.92 -11.74 1.48
C LEU A 94 -11.29 -12.37 1.77
N GLY A 95 -12.39 -11.77 1.29
CA GLY A 95 -13.75 -12.24 1.54
C GLY A 95 -14.31 -11.79 2.89
N LEU A 96 -13.71 -10.83 3.59
CA LEU A 96 -14.11 -10.38 4.94
C LEU A 96 -14.97 -9.10 4.94
N ALA A 97 -15.23 -8.52 3.78
CA ALA A 97 -16.04 -7.31 3.60
C ALA A 97 -17.06 -7.47 2.47
N LEU A 98 -18.07 -6.60 2.47
CA LEU A 98 -19.09 -6.53 1.41
C LEU A 98 -18.55 -5.87 0.14
N PRO A 99 -19.08 -6.22 -1.06
CA PRO A 99 -18.73 -5.56 -2.31
C PRO A 99 -18.96 -4.05 -2.26
N GLY A 100 -17.94 -3.27 -2.62
CA GLY A 100 -17.93 -1.81 -2.56
C GLY A 100 -17.39 -1.22 -1.26
N ASN A 101 -17.03 -2.05 -0.27
CA ASN A 101 -16.48 -1.60 1.00
C ASN A 101 -15.22 -0.72 0.86
N GLY A 102 -14.30 -1.04 -0.04
CA GLY A 102 -13.04 -0.34 -0.27
C GLY A 102 -13.18 0.94 -1.09
N THR A 103 -14.21 1.03 -1.93
CA THR A 103 -14.27 2.08 -2.96
C THR A 103 -15.46 3.04 -2.86
N LEU A 104 -16.54 2.68 -2.16
CA LEU A 104 -17.72 3.56 -2.05
C LEU A 104 -17.45 4.80 -1.20
N LEU A 105 -17.72 5.99 -1.70
CA LEU A 105 -17.41 7.23 -0.97
C LEU A 105 -18.09 7.33 0.41
N ALA A 106 -17.38 7.90 1.39
CA ALA A 106 -17.88 8.07 2.76
C ALA A 106 -19.09 9.03 2.85
N THR A 107 -19.13 10.01 1.95
CA THR A 107 -20.20 11.01 1.83
C THR A 107 -21.46 10.45 1.17
N HIS A 108 -21.37 9.36 0.42
CA HIS A 108 -22.48 8.86 -0.36
C HIS A 108 -23.49 8.08 0.50
N ALA A 109 -24.80 8.27 0.30
CA ALA A 109 -25.87 7.71 1.11
C ALA A 109 -25.88 6.17 1.12
N ASP A 110 -25.45 5.52 0.03
CA ASP A 110 -25.29 4.07 -0.02
C ASP A 110 -24.27 3.52 0.96
N ARG A 111 -23.31 4.34 1.42
CA ARG A 111 -22.38 3.89 2.45
C ARG A 111 -23.15 3.55 3.73
N ARG A 112 -24.19 4.32 4.09
CA ARG A 112 -25.08 3.97 5.20
C ARG A 112 -25.73 2.59 4.99
N ARG A 113 -26.17 2.29 3.76
CA ARG A 113 -26.78 0.99 3.43
C ARG A 113 -25.78 -0.15 3.65
N LEU A 114 -24.51 0.01 3.27
CA LEU A 114 -23.46 -0.97 3.56
C LEU A 114 -23.31 -1.25 5.06
N PHE A 115 -23.39 -0.23 5.93
CA PHE A 115 -23.36 -0.43 7.38
C PHE A 115 -24.57 -1.23 7.88
N GLU A 116 -25.77 -0.93 7.36
CA GLU A 116 -27.00 -1.65 7.72
C GLU A 116 -26.98 -3.09 7.18
N GLU A 117 -26.46 -3.32 5.98
CA GLU A 117 -26.23 -4.65 5.41
C GLU A 117 -25.24 -5.46 6.26
N ALA A 118 -24.09 -4.88 6.62
CA ALA A 118 -23.11 -5.52 7.49
C ALA A 118 -23.69 -5.87 8.87
N GLY A 119 -24.54 -5.00 9.42
CA GLY A 119 -25.23 -5.24 10.69
C GLY A 119 -26.21 -6.41 10.65
N ARG A 120 -26.89 -6.65 9.52
CA ARG A 120 -27.73 -7.85 9.33
C ARG A 120 -26.86 -9.09 9.10
N LEU A 121 -25.81 -8.95 8.29
CA LEU A 121 -24.93 -10.04 7.91
C LEU A 121 -24.19 -10.63 9.11
N ILE A 122 -23.71 -9.80 10.03
CA ILE A 122 -23.00 -10.32 11.20
C ILE A 122 -23.92 -11.19 12.08
N VAL A 123 -25.22 -10.85 12.19
CA VAL A 123 -26.19 -11.69 12.91
C VAL A 123 -26.36 -13.04 12.19
N GLU A 124 -26.45 -13.04 10.87
CA GLU A 124 -26.51 -14.28 10.08
C GLU A 124 -25.26 -15.15 10.27
N LEU A 125 -24.06 -14.59 10.17
CA LEU A 125 -22.80 -15.32 10.40
C LEU A 125 -22.72 -15.89 11.82
N THR A 126 -23.18 -15.13 12.82
CA THR A 126 -23.22 -15.65 14.20
C THR A 126 -24.15 -16.84 14.35
N ARG A 127 -25.30 -16.86 13.68
CA ARG A 127 -26.19 -18.04 13.67
C ARG A 127 -25.55 -19.21 12.94
N ARG A 128 -25.00 -18.98 11.74
CA ARG A 128 -24.28 -20.02 10.98
C ARG A 128 -23.21 -20.71 11.82
N TRP A 129 -22.44 -19.94 12.60
CA TRP A 129 -21.43 -20.51 13.49
C TRP A 129 -22.01 -21.14 14.76
N TYR A 130 -22.75 -20.39 15.58
CA TYR A 130 -23.14 -20.85 16.92
C TYR A 130 -24.33 -21.82 16.92
N GLU A 131 -25.15 -21.84 15.86
CA GLU A 131 -26.29 -22.77 15.72
C GLU A 131 -25.99 -23.87 14.69
N GLY A 132 -25.18 -23.57 13.66
CA GLY A 132 -24.90 -24.49 12.54
C GLY A 132 -23.49 -25.06 12.50
N GLU A 133 -22.58 -24.62 13.38
CA GLU A 133 -21.16 -25.02 13.40
C GLU A 133 -20.42 -24.81 12.08
N ASP A 134 -20.85 -23.83 11.28
CA ASP A 134 -20.27 -23.55 9.96
C ASP A 134 -18.93 -22.81 10.07
N PRO A 135 -17.77 -23.47 9.83
CA PRO A 135 -16.46 -22.84 9.99
C PRO A 135 -16.22 -21.72 8.97
N THR A 136 -16.96 -21.71 7.84
CA THR A 136 -16.85 -20.67 6.81
C THR A 136 -17.52 -19.35 7.22
N ALA A 137 -18.17 -19.30 8.39
CA ALA A 137 -18.64 -18.07 9.00
C ALA A 137 -17.58 -17.37 9.87
N LEU A 138 -16.42 -18.01 10.10
CA LEU A 138 -15.33 -17.48 10.91
C LEU A 138 -14.22 -16.85 10.07
N PRO A 139 -13.52 -15.82 10.58
CA PRO A 139 -12.42 -15.16 9.87
C PRO A 139 -11.34 -16.13 9.36
N ARG A 140 -10.92 -17.13 10.14
CA ARG A 140 -9.90 -18.11 9.70
C ARG A 140 -10.45 -19.17 8.73
N GLY A 141 -11.75 -19.40 8.70
CA GLY A 141 -12.38 -20.25 7.69
C GLY A 141 -12.55 -19.52 6.34
N ILE A 142 -12.48 -18.19 6.35
CA ILE A 142 -12.56 -17.32 5.16
C ILE A 142 -11.17 -16.95 4.64
N ALA A 143 -10.31 -16.42 5.51
CA ALA A 143 -8.96 -15.98 5.17
C ALA A 143 -7.97 -17.15 5.10
N THR A 144 -8.20 -18.09 4.17
CA THR A 144 -7.29 -19.20 3.86
C THR A 144 -6.08 -18.72 3.05
N PHE A 145 -5.11 -19.60 2.82
CA PHE A 145 -3.94 -19.29 1.98
C PHE A 145 -4.35 -18.76 0.59
N GLU A 146 -5.33 -19.39 -0.04
CA GLU A 146 -5.89 -18.99 -1.33
C GLU A 146 -6.55 -17.61 -1.28
N ALA A 147 -7.21 -17.27 -0.16
CA ALA A 147 -7.76 -15.93 0.03
C ALA A 147 -6.65 -14.87 0.17
N PHE A 148 -5.53 -15.20 0.84
CA PHE A 148 -4.34 -14.34 0.86
C PHE A 148 -3.72 -14.19 -0.54
N GLU A 149 -3.69 -15.23 -1.36
CA GLU A 149 -3.25 -15.13 -2.76
C GLU A 149 -4.17 -14.23 -3.59
N ASN A 150 -5.50 -14.33 -3.42
CA ASN A 150 -6.46 -13.45 -4.08
C ASN A 150 -6.24 -11.99 -3.67
N ALA A 151 -6.07 -11.73 -2.38
CA ALA A 151 -5.80 -10.39 -1.86
C ALA A 151 -4.49 -9.83 -2.41
N MET A 152 -3.40 -10.61 -2.36
CA MET A 152 -2.11 -10.16 -2.90
C MET A 152 -2.16 -9.94 -4.42
N SER A 153 -2.91 -10.78 -5.16
CA SER A 153 -3.11 -10.60 -6.60
C SER A 153 -3.87 -9.31 -6.90
N LEU A 154 -4.92 -9.00 -6.14
CA LEU A 154 -5.60 -7.70 -6.24
C LEU A 154 -4.62 -6.54 -6.00
N ASP A 155 -3.82 -6.63 -4.94
CA ASP A 155 -2.90 -5.57 -4.54
C ASP A 155 -1.83 -5.28 -5.60
N ILE A 156 -1.26 -6.34 -6.19
CA ILE A 156 -0.33 -6.25 -7.31
C ILE A 156 -1.02 -5.63 -8.53
N ALA A 157 -2.26 -6.06 -8.82
CA ALA A 157 -3.01 -5.59 -9.97
C ALA A 157 -3.40 -4.11 -9.90
N MET A 158 -3.58 -3.57 -8.70
CA MET A 158 -3.87 -2.14 -8.50
C MET A 158 -2.63 -1.30 -8.19
N GLY A 159 -1.44 -1.91 -8.14
CA GLY A 159 -0.22 -1.25 -7.69
C GLY A 159 -0.41 -0.59 -6.32
N GLY A 160 -0.92 -1.35 -5.36
CA GLY A 160 -1.30 -0.85 -4.04
C GLY A 160 -0.14 -0.27 -3.22
N SER A 161 -0.41 0.13 -1.98
CA SER A 161 0.60 0.63 -1.06
C SER A 161 1.58 -0.48 -0.68
N THR A 162 2.90 -0.25 -0.69
CA THR A 162 3.87 -1.28 -0.25
C THR A 162 3.66 -1.74 1.21
N ASN A 163 2.98 -0.93 2.03
CA ASN A 163 2.60 -1.28 3.40
C ASN A 163 1.65 -2.48 3.50
N THR A 164 0.85 -2.76 2.47
CA THR A 164 -0.06 -3.92 2.45
C THR A 164 0.71 -5.24 2.58
N VAL A 165 1.91 -5.34 2.03
CA VAL A 165 2.80 -6.50 2.19
C VAL A 165 3.05 -6.76 3.68
N LEU A 166 3.44 -5.72 4.41
CA LEU A 166 3.66 -5.82 5.87
C LEU A 166 2.38 -6.27 6.59
N HIS A 167 1.25 -5.69 6.21
CA HIS A 167 -0.05 -5.95 6.84
C HIS A 167 -0.62 -7.33 6.53
N LEU A 168 -0.47 -7.84 5.31
CA LEU A 168 -0.89 -9.18 4.92
C LEU A 168 -0.01 -10.25 5.58
N LEU A 169 1.30 -10.04 5.66
CA LEU A 169 2.19 -10.94 6.40
C LEU A 169 1.83 -10.99 7.90
N ALA A 170 1.52 -9.84 8.49
CA ALA A 170 1.07 -9.77 9.88
C ALA A 170 -0.29 -10.46 10.08
N ALA A 171 -1.24 -10.25 9.17
CA ALA A 171 -2.55 -10.91 9.22
C ALA A 171 -2.42 -12.44 9.04
N ALA A 172 -1.60 -12.91 8.11
CA ALA A 172 -1.34 -14.33 7.89
C ALA A 172 -0.75 -14.98 9.15
N HIS A 173 0.19 -14.32 9.82
CA HIS A 173 0.73 -14.77 11.10
C HIS A 173 -0.37 -14.97 12.17
N GLU A 174 -1.28 -14.00 12.31
CA GLU A 174 -2.39 -14.08 13.28
C GLU A 174 -3.46 -15.12 12.89
N ALA A 175 -3.60 -15.40 11.60
CA ALA A 175 -4.46 -16.46 11.08
C ALA A 175 -3.85 -17.86 11.25
N GLY A 176 -2.52 -17.95 11.45
CA GLY A 176 -1.80 -19.21 11.40
C GLY A 176 -1.64 -19.77 9.98
N VAL A 177 -1.64 -18.88 8.97
CA VAL A 177 -1.47 -19.21 7.55
C VAL A 177 -0.02 -18.99 7.15
N ASP A 178 0.57 -19.98 6.48
CA ASP A 178 1.98 -19.95 6.03
C ASP A 178 2.12 -19.17 4.72
N PHE A 179 1.85 -17.87 4.76
CA PHE A 179 1.99 -16.96 3.62
C PHE A 179 3.19 -16.05 3.80
N THR A 180 4.11 -16.02 2.83
CA THR A 180 5.45 -15.46 2.99
C THR A 180 5.83 -14.45 1.89
N MET A 181 6.97 -13.77 2.07
CA MET A 181 7.56 -12.91 1.02
C MET A 181 7.79 -13.65 -0.30
N ALA A 182 8.09 -14.96 -0.27
CA ALA A 182 8.30 -15.76 -1.47
C ALA A 182 7.00 -15.96 -2.27
N ASP A 183 5.86 -16.06 -1.58
CA ASP A 183 4.55 -16.13 -2.23
C ASP A 183 4.19 -14.81 -2.92
N ILE A 184 4.52 -13.70 -2.27
CA ILE A 184 4.36 -12.35 -2.84
C ILE A 184 5.23 -12.19 -4.09
N ASP A 185 6.51 -12.60 -4.05
CA ASP A 185 7.39 -12.56 -5.23
C ASP A 185 6.82 -13.41 -6.37
N ARG A 186 6.42 -14.65 -6.07
CA ARG A 186 5.85 -15.58 -7.05
C ARG A 186 4.61 -15.01 -7.74
N LEU A 187 3.73 -14.34 -6.99
CA LEU A 187 2.54 -13.68 -7.53
C LEU A 187 2.92 -12.43 -8.34
N SER A 188 3.86 -11.62 -7.85
CA SER A 188 4.30 -10.36 -8.49
C SER A 188 4.79 -10.56 -9.93
N ARG A 189 5.34 -11.74 -10.24
CA ARG A 189 5.86 -12.11 -11.56
C ARG A 189 4.79 -12.55 -12.56
N LYS A 190 3.56 -12.81 -12.09
CA LYS A 190 2.47 -13.39 -12.90
C LYS A 190 1.29 -12.43 -13.05
N VAL A 191 1.01 -11.64 -12.02
CA VAL A 191 -0.15 -10.77 -11.98
C VAL A 191 0.16 -9.45 -12.69
N PRO A 192 -0.60 -9.07 -13.73
CA PRO A 192 -0.41 -7.81 -14.44
C PRO A 192 -0.94 -6.61 -13.64
N HIS A 193 -0.43 -5.41 -13.92
CA HIS A 193 -0.91 -4.16 -13.35
C HIS A 193 -2.08 -3.62 -14.18
N LEU A 194 -3.31 -3.81 -13.67
CA LEU A 194 -4.58 -3.55 -14.36
C LEU A 194 -5.21 -2.20 -14.01
N CYS A 195 -4.96 -1.68 -12.81
CA CYS A 195 -5.60 -0.47 -12.30
C CYS A 195 -4.55 0.49 -11.75
N LYS A 196 -4.37 1.65 -12.40
CA LYS A 196 -3.39 2.67 -12.00
C LYS A 196 -4.14 3.87 -11.45
N VAL A 197 -3.92 4.16 -10.17
CA VAL A 197 -4.67 5.19 -9.41
C VAL A 197 -3.69 6.13 -8.73
N ALA A 198 -4.11 7.35 -8.42
CA ALA A 198 -3.38 8.30 -7.58
C ALA A 198 -2.75 7.60 -6.35
N PRO A 199 -1.46 7.82 -6.05
CA PRO A 199 -0.57 8.84 -6.62
C PRO A 199 0.14 8.43 -7.95
N ALA A 200 -0.06 7.20 -8.44
CA ALA A 200 0.70 6.69 -9.58
C ALA A 200 0.29 7.34 -10.91
N THR A 201 -0.92 7.89 -10.97
CA THR A 201 -1.46 8.72 -12.04
C THR A 201 -2.28 9.86 -11.44
N HIS A 202 -2.44 10.95 -12.17
CA HIS A 202 -3.36 12.03 -11.79
C HIS A 202 -4.76 11.87 -12.42
N GLU A 203 -4.94 10.84 -13.28
CA GLU A 203 -6.18 10.62 -14.03
C GLU A 203 -7.31 10.01 -13.19
N TYR A 204 -6.98 9.14 -12.23
CA TYR A 204 -7.95 8.33 -11.52
C TYR A 204 -7.75 8.37 -10.00
N HIS A 205 -8.86 8.45 -9.27
CA HIS A 205 -8.96 8.33 -7.82
C HIS A 205 -9.88 7.15 -7.47
N ILE A 206 -10.06 6.88 -6.17
CA ILE A 206 -10.86 5.72 -5.74
C ILE A 206 -12.33 5.79 -6.20
N GLU A 207 -12.89 6.99 -6.34
CA GLU A 207 -14.23 7.20 -6.90
C GLU A 207 -14.35 6.70 -8.35
N ASP A 208 -13.28 6.81 -9.14
CA ASP A 208 -13.24 6.30 -10.51
C ASP A 208 -13.10 4.77 -10.54
N VAL A 209 -12.31 4.21 -9.61
CA VAL A 209 -12.24 2.76 -9.41
C VAL A 209 -13.62 2.22 -9.06
N HIS A 210 -14.36 2.91 -8.18
CA HIS A 210 -15.73 2.56 -7.83
C HIS A 210 -16.63 2.53 -9.08
N ARG A 211 -16.60 3.60 -9.88
CA ARG A 211 -17.35 3.73 -11.14
C ARG A 211 -17.01 2.62 -12.15
N ALA A 212 -15.79 2.10 -12.13
CA ALA A 212 -15.33 1.04 -13.03
C ALA A 212 -15.72 -0.40 -12.60
N GLY A 213 -16.48 -0.53 -11.49
CA GLY A 213 -16.89 -1.81 -10.90
C GLY A 213 -16.17 -2.16 -9.59
N GLY A 214 -15.36 -1.24 -9.05
CA GLY A 214 -14.67 -1.39 -7.78
C GLY A 214 -13.73 -2.59 -7.73
N VAL A 215 -13.53 -3.12 -6.51
CA VAL A 215 -12.65 -4.28 -6.28
C VAL A 215 -13.12 -5.51 -7.07
N ILE A 216 -14.42 -5.76 -7.11
CA ILE A 216 -14.99 -6.89 -7.83
C ILE A 216 -14.71 -6.79 -9.33
N GLY A 217 -14.72 -5.58 -9.92
CA GLY A 217 -14.32 -5.37 -11.31
C GLY A 217 -12.87 -5.80 -11.58
N ILE A 218 -11.94 -5.46 -10.68
CA ILE A 218 -10.52 -5.87 -10.82
C ILE A 218 -10.38 -7.39 -10.65
N LEU A 219 -11.01 -7.97 -9.62
CA LEU A 219 -11.02 -9.41 -9.41
C LEU A 219 -11.66 -10.16 -10.59
N GLY A 220 -12.68 -9.57 -11.23
CA GLY A 220 -13.32 -10.11 -12.42
C GLY A 220 -12.35 -10.24 -13.60
N GLU A 221 -11.48 -9.24 -13.83
CA GLU A 221 -10.44 -9.33 -14.87
C GLU A 221 -9.35 -10.34 -14.52
N LEU A 222 -8.94 -10.41 -13.26
CA LEU A 222 -7.99 -11.42 -12.79
C LEU A 222 -8.55 -12.84 -12.91
N ASP A 223 -9.84 -13.03 -12.62
CA ASP A 223 -10.54 -14.30 -12.77
C ASP A 223 -10.63 -14.73 -14.25
N ARG A 224 -10.91 -13.78 -15.17
CA ARG A 224 -10.82 -14.02 -16.62
C ARG A 224 -9.43 -14.47 -17.07
N ALA A 225 -8.39 -14.08 -16.34
CA ALA A 225 -7.01 -14.48 -16.55
C ALA A 225 -6.60 -15.78 -15.83
N GLY A 226 -7.50 -16.39 -15.05
CA GLY A 226 -7.19 -17.57 -14.24
C GLY A 226 -6.28 -17.29 -13.04
N LEU A 227 -6.28 -16.05 -12.54
CA LEU A 227 -5.44 -15.56 -11.43
C LEU A 227 -6.22 -15.41 -10.10
N VAL A 228 -7.42 -16.00 -10.01
CA VAL A 228 -8.28 -15.94 -8.82
C VAL A 228 -8.71 -17.35 -8.41
N HIS A 229 -8.60 -17.62 -7.12
CA HIS A 229 -9.18 -18.80 -6.48
C HIS A 229 -10.66 -18.58 -6.23
N ARG A 230 -11.51 -19.13 -7.09
CA ARG A 230 -12.96 -18.92 -7.04
C ARG A 230 -13.64 -19.60 -5.85
N GLU A 231 -13.10 -20.72 -5.36
CA GLU A 231 -13.78 -21.58 -4.38
C GLU A 231 -13.69 -21.09 -2.92
N VAL A 232 -12.93 -20.01 -2.65
CA VAL A 232 -12.79 -19.48 -1.28
C VAL A 232 -14.10 -18.88 -0.78
N PRO A 233 -14.54 -19.13 0.45
CA PRO A 233 -15.77 -18.55 0.98
C PRO A 233 -15.60 -17.06 1.24
N THR A 234 -16.72 -16.32 1.25
CA THR A 234 -16.75 -14.92 1.71
C THR A 234 -17.82 -14.74 2.78
N VAL A 235 -17.79 -13.60 3.46
CA VAL A 235 -18.82 -13.24 4.44
C VAL A 235 -20.21 -13.17 3.82
N HIS A 236 -20.34 -12.95 2.51
CA HIS A 236 -21.60 -12.61 1.84
C HIS A 236 -21.99 -13.55 0.69
N SER A 237 -21.18 -14.55 0.38
CA SER A 237 -21.42 -15.53 -0.69
C SER A 237 -20.73 -16.84 -0.34
N ARG A 238 -21.22 -17.97 -0.88
CA ARG A 238 -20.65 -19.28 -0.53
C ARG A 238 -19.23 -19.42 -1.05
N THR A 239 -18.96 -18.81 -2.21
CA THR A 239 -17.63 -18.74 -2.81
C THR A 239 -17.39 -17.35 -3.43
N LEU A 240 -16.13 -16.97 -3.62
CA LEU A 240 -15.75 -15.75 -4.36
C LEU A 240 -16.22 -15.83 -5.82
N GLY A 241 -16.24 -17.01 -6.42
CA GLY A 241 -16.79 -17.23 -7.76
C GLY A 241 -18.25 -16.80 -7.86
N GLU A 242 -19.09 -17.19 -6.90
CA GLU A 242 -20.49 -16.74 -6.82
C GLU A 242 -20.59 -15.22 -6.60
N ALA A 243 -19.70 -14.66 -5.77
CA ALA A 243 -19.63 -13.22 -5.58
C ALA A 243 -19.30 -12.49 -6.90
N LEU A 244 -18.33 -12.97 -7.67
CA LEU A 244 -17.99 -12.40 -8.97
C LEU A 244 -19.18 -12.48 -9.93
N ASP A 245 -19.79 -13.66 -10.06
CA ASP A 245 -20.91 -13.90 -10.98
C ASP A 245 -22.11 -13.00 -10.68
N ARG A 246 -22.27 -12.55 -9.42
CA ARG A 246 -23.32 -11.61 -9.00
C ARG A 246 -22.92 -10.14 -9.11
N TRP A 247 -21.69 -9.78 -8.73
CA TRP A 247 -21.30 -8.40 -8.48
C TRP A 247 -20.37 -7.78 -9.55
N ASP A 248 -19.72 -8.58 -10.41
CA ASP A 248 -18.91 -8.05 -11.52
C ASP A 248 -19.84 -7.51 -12.61
N VAL A 249 -19.88 -6.19 -12.73
CA VAL A 249 -20.73 -5.43 -13.66
C VAL A 249 -20.44 -5.69 -15.14
N VAL A 250 -19.36 -6.40 -15.47
CA VAL A 250 -19.07 -6.83 -16.85
C VAL A 250 -19.79 -8.15 -17.19
N ARG A 251 -20.02 -9.02 -16.19
CA ARG A 251 -20.65 -10.34 -16.39
C ARG A 251 -22.10 -10.41 -15.89
N SER A 252 -22.46 -9.56 -14.93
CA SER A 252 -23.73 -9.59 -14.23
C SER A 252 -24.66 -8.48 -14.70
N GLU A 253 -25.92 -8.85 -14.94
CA GLU A 253 -27.02 -7.93 -15.21
C GLU A 253 -27.77 -7.53 -13.91
N ALA A 254 -27.21 -7.87 -12.74
CA ALA A 254 -27.85 -7.58 -11.45
C ALA A 254 -27.95 -6.06 -11.22
N GLU A 255 -29.19 -5.56 -11.18
CA GLU A 255 -29.45 -4.11 -11.00
C GLU A 255 -28.83 -3.56 -9.71
N GLU A 256 -28.81 -4.35 -8.64
CA GLU A 256 -28.20 -3.95 -7.36
C GLU A 256 -26.69 -3.70 -7.47
N ALA A 257 -25.97 -4.49 -8.26
CA ALA A 257 -24.54 -4.32 -8.48
C ALA A 257 -24.29 -3.05 -9.29
N ARG A 258 -25.07 -2.86 -10.39
CA ARG A 258 -24.98 -1.67 -11.23
C ARG A 258 -25.29 -0.40 -10.42
N LEU A 259 -26.36 -0.38 -9.64
CA LEU A 259 -26.76 0.76 -8.80
C LEU A 259 -25.68 1.10 -7.78
N ARG A 260 -25.07 0.08 -7.14
CA ARG A 260 -24.00 0.29 -6.16
C ARG A 260 -22.83 1.04 -6.78
N TYR A 261 -22.29 0.55 -7.89
CA TYR A 261 -21.11 1.13 -8.54
C TYR A 261 -21.37 2.44 -9.30
N LEU A 262 -22.64 2.83 -9.49
CA LEU A 262 -22.99 4.15 -10.01
C LEU A 262 -22.93 5.26 -8.95
N ALA A 263 -22.64 4.97 -7.67
CA ALA A 263 -22.43 6.01 -6.67
C ALA A 263 -21.32 6.98 -7.09
N ALA A 264 -21.61 8.28 -7.07
CA ALA A 264 -20.72 9.34 -7.51
C ALA A 264 -20.34 10.31 -6.36
N PRO A 265 -19.25 11.07 -6.51
CA PRO A 265 -18.97 12.19 -5.61
C PRO A 265 -20.04 13.28 -5.72
N GLY A 266 -20.32 13.95 -4.62
CA GLY A 266 -21.21 15.11 -4.58
C GLY A 266 -20.53 16.40 -5.03
N GLY A 267 -19.20 16.47 -4.95
CA GLY A 267 -18.41 17.64 -5.38
C GLY A 267 -18.57 18.86 -4.46
N VAL A 268 -19.08 18.66 -3.24
CA VAL A 268 -19.33 19.72 -2.26
C VAL A 268 -18.55 19.42 -0.98
N PRO A 269 -17.73 20.36 -0.46
CA PRO A 269 -16.99 20.15 0.78
C PRO A 269 -17.92 19.86 1.98
N THR A 270 -17.63 18.80 2.73
CA THR A 270 -18.48 18.38 3.86
C THR A 270 -17.74 17.42 4.80
N GLN A 271 -17.94 17.58 6.10
CA GLN A 271 -17.43 16.64 7.11
C GLN A 271 -18.51 15.62 7.53
N VAL A 272 -19.69 15.67 6.93
CA VAL A 272 -20.84 14.82 7.27
C VAL A 272 -20.87 13.60 6.35
N ALA A 273 -20.78 12.41 6.93
CA ALA A 273 -20.95 11.16 6.18
C ALA A 273 -22.40 11.01 5.68
N PHE A 274 -22.58 10.30 4.56
CA PHE A 274 -23.90 10.00 3.96
C PHE A 274 -24.71 11.25 3.56
N SER A 275 -24.05 12.38 3.32
CA SER A 275 -24.66 13.68 3.07
C SER A 275 -25.21 13.88 1.65
N GLN A 276 -24.89 13.00 0.71
CA GLN A 276 -25.27 13.13 -0.71
C GLN A 276 -25.59 11.77 -1.34
N ASP A 277 -26.33 11.72 -2.44
CA ASP A 277 -26.74 10.50 -3.15
C ASP A 277 -26.58 10.59 -4.68
N ALA A 278 -25.61 11.40 -5.13
CA ALA A 278 -25.29 11.61 -6.53
C ALA A 278 -24.90 10.30 -7.24
N ARG A 279 -25.27 10.19 -8.51
CA ARG A 279 -24.95 9.03 -9.35
C ARG A 279 -24.23 9.45 -10.62
N TRP A 280 -23.30 8.60 -11.06
CA TRP A 280 -22.76 8.68 -12.40
C TRP A 280 -23.88 8.36 -13.40
N PRO A 281 -23.87 8.99 -14.59
CA PRO A 281 -24.82 8.63 -15.64
C PRO A 281 -24.57 7.21 -16.18
N GLU A 282 -23.31 6.78 -16.19
CA GLU A 282 -22.88 5.47 -16.69
C GLU A 282 -21.62 4.97 -15.98
N LEU A 283 -21.43 3.65 -15.98
CA LEU A 283 -20.22 3.00 -15.47
C LEU A 283 -19.05 3.17 -16.45
N ASP A 284 -17.83 3.10 -15.93
CA ASP A 284 -16.63 3.01 -16.76
C ASP A 284 -16.33 1.52 -17.06
N LEU A 285 -16.74 1.08 -18.25
CA LEU A 285 -16.55 -0.31 -18.72
C LEU A 285 -15.52 -0.41 -19.86
N ASP A 286 -14.78 0.67 -20.17
CA ASP A 286 -13.72 0.62 -21.19
C ASP A 286 -12.49 -0.11 -20.61
N ARG A 287 -12.41 -1.43 -20.84
CA ARG A 287 -11.28 -2.26 -20.37
C ARG A 287 -9.98 -2.08 -21.15
N ALA A 288 -9.96 -1.27 -22.20
CA ALA A 288 -8.73 -0.95 -22.92
C ALA A 288 -8.06 0.32 -22.39
N ARG A 289 -8.84 1.33 -22.00
CA ARG A 289 -8.32 2.67 -21.66
C ARG A 289 -8.86 3.26 -20.36
N GLY A 290 -9.94 2.72 -19.82
CA GLY A 290 -10.57 3.16 -18.57
C GLY A 290 -9.72 2.88 -17.34
N CYS A 291 -10.33 3.10 -16.17
CA CYS A 291 -9.68 3.04 -14.86
C CYS A 291 -9.21 1.61 -14.50
N ILE A 292 -9.99 0.59 -14.90
CA ILE A 292 -9.66 -0.82 -14.75
C ILE A 292 -9.53 -1.42 -16.14
N ARG A 293 -8.37 -2.02 -16.44
CA ARG A 293 -8.06 -2.60 -17.74
C ARG A 293 -8.08 -4.13 -17.73
N ASP A 294 -8.31 -4.71 -18.90
CA ASP A 294 -8.08 -6.14 -19.12
C ASP A 294 -6.58 -6.45 -19.21
N VAL A 295 -6.25 -7.75 -19.27
CA VAL A 295 -4.85 -8.22 -19.31
C VAL A 295 -4.12 -7.81 -20.58
N GLU A 296 -4.81 -7.73 -21.72
CA GLU A 296 -4.19 -7.35 -22.99
C GLU A 296 -3.71 -5.89 -22.97
N HIS A 297 -4.50 -5.02 -22.32
CA HIS A 297 -4.27 -3.59 -22.22
C HIS A 297 -3.69 -3.14 -20.87
N ALA A 298 -3.23 -4.09 -20.05
CA ALA A 298 -2.61 -3.83 -18.76
C ALA A 298 -1.51 -2.76 -18.86
N TYR A 299 -1.41 -1.91 -17.83
CA TYR A 299 -0.36 -0.88 -17.76
C TYR A 299 1.05 -1.47 -17.80
N SER A 300 1.20 -2.68 -17.25
CA SER A 300 2.40 -3.49 -17.32
C SER A 300 2.02 -4.96 -17.17
N ARG A 301 2.74 -5.83 -17.88
CA ARG A 301 2.65 -7.29 -17.70
C ARG A 301 3.35 -7.76 -16.43
N ASP A 302 4.40 -7.04 -16.01
CA ASP A 302 4.99 -7.21 -14.69
C ASP A 302 4.13 -6.47 -13.67
N GLY A 303 3.91 -7.06 -12.49
CA GLY A 303 2.97 -6.55 -11.49
C GLY A 303 3.31 -5.16 -10.98
N GLY A 304 2.34 -4.48 -10.35
CA GLY A 304 2.50 -3.12 -9.80
C GLY A 304 3.32 -3.03 -8.50
N LEU A 305 3.73 -4.18 -7.97
CA LEU A 305 4.62 -4.36 -6.81
C LEU A 305 5.66 -5.43 -7.17
N ALA A 306 6.86 -5.34 -6.60
CA ALA A 306 7.89 -6.36 -6.72
C ALA A 306 8.65 -6.56 -5.41
N VAL A 307 9.10 -7.80 -5.19
CA VAL A 307 10.03 -8.17 -4.13
C VAL A 307 11.43 -8.27 -4.72
N LEU A 308 12.41 -7.58 -4.15
CA LEU A 308 13.82 -7.70 -4.58
C LEU A 308 14.62 -8.42 -3.51
N TYR A 309 15.57 -9.25 -3.93
CA TYR A 309 16.50 -9.99 -3.07
C TYR A 309 17.95 -9.68 -3.45
N GLY A 310 18.87 -9.95 -2.54
CA GLY A 310 20.30 -9.88 -2.82
C GLY A 310 21.09 -9.62 -1.56
N ASN A 311 22.39 -9.40 -1.69
CA ASN A 311 23.23 -9.24 -0.50
C ASN A 311 22.83 -8.02 0.34
N LEU A 312 22.23 -6.96 -0.25
CA LEU A 312 21.75 -5.82 0.52
C LEU A 312 20.47 -6.14 1.32
N ALA A 313 19.59 -6.98 0.77
CA ALA A 313 18.32 -7.39 1.37
C ALA A 313 18.12 -8.91 1.30
N PRO A 314 18.82 -9.71 2.14
CA PRO A 314 18.74 -11.17 2.09
C PRO A 314 17.34 -11.73 2.33
N ASP A 315 16.56 -11.11 3.22
CA ASP A 315 15.18 -11.51 3.52
C ASP A 315 14.15 -10.79 2.64
N GLY A 316 14.63 -9.98 1.69
CA GLY A 316 13.84 -9.24 0.73
C GLY A 316 13.60 -7.78 1.08
N CYS A 317 13.20 -7.01 0.07
CA CYS A 317 12.70 -5.64 0.18
C CYS A 317 11.61 -5.40 -0.88
N ILE A 318 10.85 -4.31 -0.75
CA ILE A 318 9.66 -4.06 -1.58
C ILE A 318 9.81 -2.76 -2.38
N VAL A 319 9.42 -2.81 -3.65
CA VAL A 319 9.29 -1.66 -4.54
C VAL A 319 7.91 -1.62 -5.20
N LYS A 320 7.32 -0.43 -5.31
CA LYS A 320 6.11 -0.18 -6.08
C LYS A 320 6.47 0.17 -7.52
N THR A 321 6.60 -0.86 -8.36
CA THR A 321 6.95 -0.76 -9.79
C THR A 321 5.97 0.09 -10.59
N ALA A 322 4.69 0.14 -10.19
CA ALA A 322 3.67 0.99 -10.80
C ALA A 322 4.01 2.49 -10.84
N GLY A 323 4.85 2.94 -9.88
CA GLY A 323 5.33 4.32 -9.77
C GLY A 323 6.74 4.55 -10.32
N VAL A 324 7.42 3.54 -10.85
CA VAL A 324 8.80 3.63 -11.35
C VAL A 324 8.81 3.98 -12.84
N ASP A 325 9.65 4.92 -13.24
CA ASP A 325 9.82 5.26 -14.65
C ASP A 325 10.58 4.12 -15.38
N PRO A 326 10.13 3.69 -16.58
CA PRO A 326 10.78 2.59 -17.32
C PRO A 326 12.28 2.77 -17.52
N SER A 327 12.77 4.01 -17.60
CA SER A 327 14.19 4.32 -17.80
C SER A 327 15.10 3.96 -16.61
N ILE A 328 14.54 3.69 -15.42
CA ILE A 328 15.28 3.39 -14.19
C ILE A 328 14.87 2.06 -13.55
N LEU A 329 14.29 1.14 -14.32
CA LEU A 329 14.02 -0.23 -13.84
C LEU A 329 15.30 -1.01 -13.51
N VAL A 330 16.41 -0.64 -14.16
CA VAL A 330 17.77 -1.03 -13.80
C VAL A 330 18.52 0.25 -13.46
N PHE A 331 19.05 0.33 -12.24
CA PHE A 331 19.71 1.53 -11.73
C PHE A 331 20.97 1.14 -10.97
N GLU A 332 22.07 1.84 -11.21
CA GLU A 332 23.32 1.64 -10.48
C GLU A 332 23.98 2.99 -10.14
N GLY A 333 24.24 3.23 -8.87
CA GLY A 333 24.70 4.53 -8.38
C GLY A 333 25.48 4.47 -7.08
N PRO A 334 26.24 5.52 -6.74
CA PRO A 334 26.94 5.64 -5.47
C PRO A 334 25.96 5.88 -4.32
N ALA A 335 26.23 5.27 -3.16
CA ALA A 335 25.44 5.43 -1.95
C ALA A 335 25.69 6.80 -1.28
N ARG A 336 24.60 7.46 -0.88
CA ARG A 336 24.57 8.65 -0.01
C ARG A 336 23.86 8.27 1.29
N ILE A 337 24.54 8.31 2.43
CA ILE A 337 24.03 7.68 3.66
C ILE A 337 23.46 8.70 4.65
N PHE A 338 22.29 8.37 5.20
CA PHE A 338 21.59 9.12 6.24
C PHE A 338 21.06 8.17 7.31
N GLU A 339 21.10 8.60 8.58
CA GLU A 339 20.64 7.81 9.73
C GLU A 339 19.30 8.28 10.29
N SER A 340 18.68 9.26 9.62
CA SER A 340 17.28 9.62 9.83
C SER A 340 16.63 10.23 8.58
N GLN A 341 15.30 10.24 8.59
CA GLN A 341 14.53 10.97 7.57
C GLN A 341 14.92 12.45 7.50
N GLU A 342 15.11 13.11 8.64
CA GLU A 342 15.40 14.54 8.72
C GLU A 342 16.73 14.88 8.03
N GLU A 343 17.78 14.08 8.27
CA GLU A 343 19.08 14.25 7.62
C GLU A 343 18.97 14.10 6.09
N ALA A 344 18.21 13.10 5.63
CA ALA A 344 17.97 12.88 4.21
C ALA A 344 17.20 14.05 3.57
N VAL A 345 16.16 14.54 4.24
CA VAL A 345 15.38 15.72 3.80
C VAL A 345 16.26 16.96 3.69
N GLU A 346 17.08 17.24 4.71
CA GLU A 346 18.02 18.37 4.70
C GLU A 346 19.01 18.25 3.54
N ALA A 347 19.51 17.05 3.26
CA ALA A 347 20.42 16.81 2.14
C ALA A 347 19.76 17.01 0.77
N ILE A 348 18.52 16.56 0.60
CA ILE A 348 17.75 16.73 -0.64
C ILE A 348 17.45 18.22 -0.86
N LEU A 349 16.92 18.90 0.14
CA LEU A 349 16.54 20.31 0.03
C LEU A 349 17.76 21.23 -0.11
N GLY A 350 18.88 20.89 0.53
CA GLY A 350 20.16 21.59 0.46
C GLY A 350 21.04 21.22 -0.73
N ASP A 351 20.49 20.57 -1.77
CA ASP A 351 21.18 20.25 -3.03
C ASP A 351 22.46 19.40 -2.86
N ARG A 352 22.52 18.57 -1.81
CA ARG A 352 23.62 17.62 -1.56
C ARG A 352 23.45 16.30 -2.30
N ILE A 353 22.27 16.03 -2.85
CA ILE A 353 21.96 14.85 -3.67
C ILE A 353 22.08 15.21 -5.15
N ARG A 354 22.72 14.34 -5.93
CA ARG A 354 23.00 14.53 -7.35
C ARG A 354 22.31 13.45 -8.20
N PRO A 355 21.99 13.75 -9.47
CA PRO A 355 21.54 12.74 -10.41
C PRO A 355 22.49 11.52 -10.43
N GLY A 356 21.93 10.31 -10.36
CA GLY A 356 22.67 9.05 -10.27
C GLY A 356 22.86 8.53 -8.85
N ASP A 357 22.62 9.34 -7.80
CA ASP A 357 22.81 8.91 -6.41
C ASP A 357 21.77 7.85 -5.96
N VAL A 358 22.20 6.95 -5.08
CA VAL A 358 21.35 6.04 -4.31
C VAL A 358 21.32 6.53 -2.87
N VAL A 359 20.21 7.13 -2.46
CA VAL A 359 20.01 7.68 -1.12
C VAL A 359 19.61 6.55 -0.17
N ILE A 360 20.49 6.20 0.76
CA ILE A 360 20.28 5.19 1.80
C ILE A 360 19.82 5.89 3.09
N ILE A 361 18.62 5.55 3.56
CA ILE A 361 18.10 6.00 4.86
C ILE A 361 17.98 4.77 5.76
N ARG A 362 18.84 4.66 6.77
CA ARG A 362 18.93 3.47 7.63
C ARG A 362 18.58 3.76 9.08
N TYR A 363 18.35 2.70 9.86
CA TYR A 363 17.85 2.79 11.24
C TYR A 363 16.44 3.40 11.32
N GLU A 364 15.63 3.19 10.28
CA GLU A 364 14.22 3.56 10.23
C GLU A 364 13.30 2.32 10.22
N GLY A 365 13.87 1.11 10.39
CA GLY A 365 13.15 -0.15 10.49
C GLY A 365 12.34 -0.33 11.80
N PRO A 366 11.70 -1.51 12.00
CA PRO A 366 10.89 -1.78 13.18
C PRO A 366 11.59 -1.50 14.52
N ARG A 367 12.83 -1.97 14.69
CA ARG A 367 13.63 -1.76 15.90
C ARG A 367 14.45 -0.49 15.82
N GLY A 368 14.98 -0.18 14.65
CA GLY A 368 15.88 0.94 14.41
C GLY A 368 15.21 2.29 14.61
N GLY A 369 14.00 2.48 14.06
CA GLY A 369 13.26 3.75 14.13
C GLY A 369 13.11 4.28 15.57
N PRO A 370 12.52 3.51 16.51
CA PRO A 370 11.64 2.33 16.32
C PRO A 370 10.26 2.67 15.77
N GLY A 371 9.53 1.66 15.31
CA GLY A 371 8.15 1.80 14.80
C GLY A 371 8.03 1.80 13.28
N MET A 372 9.15 1.58 12.58
CA MET A 372 9.20 1.49 11.12
C MET A 372 8.53 2.70 10.44
N GLN A 373 9.11 3.89 10.59
CA GLN A 373 8.44 5.14 10.20
C GLN A 373 8.09 5.16 8.71
N GLU A 374 6.95 5.78 8.40
CA GLU A 374 6.50 5.96 7.02
C GLU A 374 7.01 7.30 6.50
N MET A 375 7.93 7.24 5.55
CA MET A 375 8.59 8.42 5.01
C MET A 375 7.91 8.87 3.73
N LEU A 376 7.31 10.06 3.78
CA LEU A 376 6.72 10.72 2.61
C LEU A 376 7.63 11.88 2.14
N TYR A 377 8.17 12.65 3.09
CA TYR A 377 8.95 13.85 2.79
C TYR A 377 10.16 13.62 1.86
N PRO A 378 11.05 12.62 2.08
CA PRO A 378 12.18 12.40 1.18
C PRO A 378 11.72 12.18 -0.26
N THR A 379 10.64 11.41 -0.46
CA THR A 379 10.13 11.08 -1.80
C THR A 379 9.50 12.29 -2.48
N SER A 380 8.68 13.07 -1.77
CA SER A 380 8.05 14.28 -2.31
C SER A 380 9.07 15.36 -2.66
N TYR A 381 10.09 15.56 -1.82
CA TYR A 381 11.12 16.57 -2.06
C TYR A 381 12.13 16.15 -3.13
N LEU A 382 12.41 14.85 -3.26
CA LEU A 382 13.20 14.35 -4.39
C LEU A 382 12.45 14.60 -5.72
N LYS A 383 11.12 14.45 -5.73
CA LYS A 383 10.27 14.79 -6.88
C LYS A 383 10.27 16.30 -7.14
N SER A 384 10.09 17.15 -6.13
CA SER A 384 10.07 18.62 -6.30
C SER A 384 11.40 19.18 -6.81
N LYS A 385 12.54 18.56 -6.43
CA LYS A 385 13.88 18.87 -6.95
C LYS A 385 14.14 18.30 -8.36
N GLY A 386 13.18 17.61 -8.97
CA GLY A 386 13.34 16.99 -10.30
C GLY A 386 14.24 15.75 -10.32
N LEU A 387 14.56 15.18 -9.16
CA LEU A 387 15.48 14.05 -8.99
C LEU A 387 14.76 12.68 -8.98
N GLY A 388 13.43 12.66 -8.89
CA GLY A 388 12.65 11.41 -8.73
C GLY A 388 12.77 10.40 -9.88
N LYS A 389 13.26 10.79 -11.06
CA LYS A 389 13.52 9.91 -12.21
C LYS A 389 14.99 9.56 -12.43
N VAL A 390 15.88 10.09 -11.60
CA VAL A 390 17.34 9.96 -11.80
C VAL A 390 18.09 9.59 -10.53
N CYS A 391 17.39 9.41 -9.42
CA CYS A 391 17.94 8.95 -8.14
C CYS A 391 17.09 7.79 -7.60
N ALA A 392 17.69 6.97 -6.74
CA ALA A 392 16.99 5.93 -5.98
C ALA A 392 16.93 6.29 -4.49
N LEU A 393 15.89 5.83 -3.81
CA LEU A 393 15.73 5.87 -2.36
C LEU A 393 15.65 4.44 -1.82
N VAL A 394 16.46 4.10 -0.82
CA VAL A 394 16.48 2.76 -0.22
C VAL A 394 16.47 2.89 1.31
N THR A 395 15.61 2.11 1.98
CA THR A 395 15.49 2.15 3.43
C THR A 395 15.08 0.82 4.05
N ASP A 396 15.49 0.61 5.30
CA ASP A 396 14.94 -0.44 6.18
C ASP A 396 13.59 -0.04 6.81
N GLY A 397 13.18 1.23 6.70
CA GLY A 397 11.86 1.74 7.04
C GLY A 397 10.82 1.54 5.93
N ARG A 398 9.81 2.42 5.89
CA ARG A 398 8.73 2.37 4.89
C ARG A 398 8.67 3.67 4.11
N PHE A 399 8.31 3.59 2.83
CA PHE A 399 7.83 4.73 2.07
C PHE A 399 6.31 4.73 2.06
N SER A 400 5.72 5.92 1.90
CA SER A 400 4.26 6.02 1.90
C SER A 400 3.64 5.42 0.64
N GLY A 401 2.37 5.01 0.72
CA GLY A 401 1.59 4.64 -0.46
C GLY A 401 1.50 5.77 -1.52
N GLY A 402 1.80 7.01 -1.09
CA GLY A 402 1.94 8.24 -1.89
C GLY A 402 3.20 8.34 -2.76
N THR A 403 4.14 7.41 -2.61
CA THR A 403 5.45 7.51 -3.23
C THR A 403 5.44 7.14 -4.72
N SER A 404 6.18 7.93 -5.51
CA SER A 404 6.51 7.68 -6.91
C SER A 404 8.03 7.70 -7.11
N GLY A 405 8.53 7.12 -8.19
CA GLY A 405 9.96 6.98 -8.46
C GLY A 405 10.54 5.69 -7.89
N LEU A 406 11.87 5.53 -7.99
CA LEU A 406 12.57 4.33 -7.53
C LEU A 406 12.79 4.39 -6.01
N SER A 407 11.77 3.99 -5.25
CA SER A 407 11.77 4.00 -3.78
C SER A 407 11.56 2.60 -3.24
N ILE A 408 12.55 2.09 -2.51
CA ILE A 408 12.64 0.71 -2.03
C ILE A 408 12.61 0.72 -0.51
N GLY A 409 11.56 0.16 0.07
CA GLY A 409 11.40 0.04 1.51
C GLY A 409 11.59 -1.39 2.00
N HIS A 410 11.50 -1.56 3.32
CA HIS A 410 11.46 -2.87 3.99
C HIS A 410 12.74 -3.69 3.79
N VAL A 411 13.89 -3.05 3.56
CA VAL A 411 15.16 -3.78 3.48
C VAL A 411 15.35 -4.61 4.74
N SER A 412 15.37 -5.93 4.54
CA SER A 412 15.39 -6.92 5.61
C SER A 412 16.59 -7.86 5.45
N PRO A 413 17.35 -8.15 6.53
CA PRO A 413 17.22 -7.59 7.88
C PRO A 413 17.48 -6.09 7.94
N GLU A 414 16.85 -5.40 8.90
CA GLU A 414 17.05 -3.95 9.09
C GLU A 414 18.45 -3.65 9.67
N ALA A 415 18.86 -2.37 9.68
CA ALA A 415 20.15 -1.96 10.20
C ALA A 415 20.34 -2.33 11.68
N ALA A 416 19.29 -2.18 12.49
CA ALA A 416 19.31 -2.49 13.92
C ALA A 416 19.30 -3.99 14.23
N GLU A 417 19.01 -4.84 13.24
CA GLU A 417 19.04 -6.31 13.33
C GLU A 417 20.34 -6.92 12.78
N GLY A 418 21.30 -6.10 12.37
CA GLY A 418 22.55 -6.61 11.80
C GLY A 418 22.56 -6.74 10.27
N GLY A 419 21.58 -6.15 9.59
CA GLY A 419 21.45 -6.18 8.14
C GLY A 419 22.58 -5.46 7.40
N ASN A 420 22.85 -5.89 6.17
CA ASN A 420 23.94 -5.35 5.35
C ASN A 420 23.74 -3.86 4.99
N ILE A 421 22.52 -3.33 5.05
CA ILE A 421 22.24 -1.89 4.92
C ILE A 421 22.99 -1.03 5.97
N ALA A 422 23.29 -1.58 7.16
CA ALA A 422 24.09 -0.89 8.17
C ALA A 422 25.60 -0.86 7.83
N LEU A 423 26.05 -1.70 6.89
CA LEU A 423 27.45 -1.86 6.50
C LEU A 423 27.81 -1.12 5.21
N VAL A 424 26.83 -0.46 4.58
CA VAL A 424 27.08 0.44 3.45
C VAL A 424 27.93 1.62 3.96
N GLU A 425 28.93 1.99 3.17
CA GLU A 425 29.76 3.19 3.35
C GLU A 425 29.54 4.18 2.19
N GLU A 426 29.86 5.44 2.45
CA GLU A 426 29.64 6.54 1.51
C GLU A 426 30.37 6.28 0.18
N GLY A 427 29.65 6.37 -0.94
CA GLY A 427 30.19 6.14 -2.28
C GLY A 427 30.20 4.68 -2.75
N ASP A 428 29.86 3.70 -1.90
CA ASP A 428 29.67 2.31 -2.35
C ASP A 428 28.66 2.23 -3.51
N ARG A 429 28.90 1.34 -4.47
CA ARG A 429 27.97 1.15 -5.60
C ARG A 429 26.83 0.23 -5.19
N ILE A 430 25.59 0.67 -5.41
CA ILE A 430 24.39 -0.16 -5.26
C ILE A 430 23.80 -0.40 -6.64
N ARG A 431 23.51 -1.66 -6.97
CA ARG A 431 22.78 -2.06 -8.18
C ARG A 431 21.38 -2.52 -7.82
N ILE A 432 20.40 -2.00 -8.54
CA ILE A 432 18.99 -2.36 -8.43
C ILE A 432 18.56 -2.85 -9.82
N ASP A 433 18.00 -4.05 -9.88
CA ASP A 433 17.47 -4.64 -11.11
C ASP A 433 16.09 -5.23 -10.83
N ILE A 434 15.05 -4.43 -11.11
CA ILE A 434 13.65 -4.83 -10.90
C ILE A 434 13.25 -6.00 -11.80
N PRO A 435 13.59 -6.04 -13.11
CA PRO A 435 13.30 -7.19 -13.96
C PRO A 435 13.88 -8.52 -13.44
N HIS A 436 15.09 -8.51 -12.88
CA HIS A 436 15.72 -9.71 -12.31
C HIS A 436 15.44 -9.94 -10.82
N ARG A 437 14.63 -9.07 -10.19
CA ARG A 437 14.32 -9.08 -8.74
C ARG A 437 15.57 -9.02 -7.85
N SER A 438 16.56 -8.22 -8.23
CA SER A 438 17.81 -8.12 -7.47
C SER A 438 18.12 -6.72 -6.91
N ILE A 439 18.78 -6.71 -5.75
CA ILE A 439 19.39 -5.53 -5.13
C ILE A 439 20.74 -5.89 -4.49
N GLU A 440 21.82 -5.28 -4.98
CA GLU A 440 23.20 -5.66 -4.65
C GLU A 440 24.00 -4.46 -4.14
N LEU A 441 24.69 -4.64 -3.01
CA LEU A 441 25.83 -3.84 -2.60
C LEU A 441 27.07 -4.39 -3.30
N LEU A 442 27.67 -3.64 -4.22
CA LEU A 442 28.79 -4.08 -5.05
C LEU A 442 30.13 -3.94 -4.31
N VAL A 443 30.25 -4.70 -3.23
CA VAL A 443 31.42 -4.80 -2.37
C VAL A 443 31.75 -6.28 -2.22
N ASP A 444 33.04 -6.63 -2.23
CA ASP A 444 33.46 -8.02 -2.04
C ASP A 444 33.16 -8.53 -0.62
N GLU A 445 33.01 -9.85 -0.50
CA GLU A 445 32.66 -10.52 0.76
C GLU A 445 33.72 -10.31 1.86
N GLU A 446 35.00 -10.15 1.50
CA GLU A 446 36.07 -9.91 2.47
C GLU A 446 35.91 -8.53 3.12
N THR A 447 35.61 -7.51 2.33
CA THR A 447 35.34 -6.16 2.79
C THR A 447 34.07 -6.12 3.63
N LEU A 448 33.01 -6.80 3.20
CA LEU A 448 31.76 -6.86 3.96
C LEU A 448 31.94 -7.57 5.32
N ALA A 449 32.69 -8.68 5.34
CA ALA A 449 33.05 -9.39 6.56
C ALA A 449 33.91 -8.51 7.51
N ARG A 450 34.87 -7.76 6.97
CA ARG A 450 35.68 -6.81 7.73
C ARG A 450 34.82 -5.72 8.36
N ARG A 451 33.88 -5.14 7.61
CA ARG A 451 32.95 -4.11 8.12
C ARG A 451 32.02 -4.68 9.19
N ARG A 452 31.53 -5.90 9.02
CA ARG A 452 30.72 -6.60 10.03
C ARG A 452 31.49 -6.80 11.33
N ALA A 453 32.71 -7.33 11.26
CA ALA A 453 33.57 -7.50 12.44
C ALA A 453 33.87 -6.16 13.14
N ALA A 454 34.12 -5.10 12.37
CA ALA A 454 34.30 -3.75 12.92
C ALA A 454 33.03 -3.20 13.58
N MET A 455 31.84 -3.47 13.02
CA MET A 455 30.56 -3.09 13.61
C MET A 455 30.31 -3.82 14.93
N GLU A 456 30.53 -5.13 14.97
CA GLU A 456 30.38 -5.96 16.16
C GLU A 456 31.36 -5.57 17.28
N ALA A 457 32.60 -5.17 16.92
CA ALA A 457 33.59 -4.66 17.86
C ALA A 457 33.17 -3.38 18.60
N ARG A 458 32.10 -2.70 18.17
CA ARG A 458 31.52 -1.53 18.87
C ARG A 458 30.71 -1.90 20.12
N GLY A 459 30.50 -3.19 20.40
CA GLY A 459 29.81 -3.67 21.61
C GLY A 459 28.39 -3.12 21.71
N GLU A 460 28.04 -2.49 22.83
CA GLU A 460 26.70 -1.93 23.07
C GLU A 460 26.28 -0.85 22.06
N LYS A 461 27.26 -0.22 21.38
CA LYS A 461 27.05 0.79 20.34
C LYS A 461 26.92 0.19 18.94
N ALA A 462 27.07 -1.13 18.77
CA ALA A 462 26.87 -1.80 17.50
C ALA A 462 25.41 -1.68 17.05
N TRP A 463 25.19 -1.60 15.73
CA TRP A 463 23.84 -1.58 15.12
C TRP A 463 22.92 -0.47 15.63
N ARG A 464 23.53 0.64 16.07
CA ARG A 464 22.84 1.86 16.50
C ARG A 464 23.32 3.04 15.65
N PRO A 465 22.46 4.04 15.42
CA PRO A 465 22.88 5.32 14.85
C PRO A 465 24.09 5.90 15.60
N ALA A 466 25.00 6.55 14.88
CA ALA A 466 26.21 7.13 15.43
C ALA A 466 25.94 8.41 16.25
N ALA A 467 25.05 9.29 15.74
CA ALA A 467 24.83 10.62 16.30
C ALA A 467 23.36 10.96 16.61
N ARG A 468 22.40 10.11 16.25
CA ARG A 468 20.97 10.42 16.39
C ARG A 468 20.52 10.47 17.86
N ALA A 469 20.22 11.67 18.34
CA ALA A 469 19.61 11.90 19.64
C ALA A 469 18.08 12.00 19.50
N ARG A 470 17.38 10.90 19.79
CA ARG A 470 15.91 10.82 19.73
C ARG A 470 15.36 10.34 21.06
N GLU A 471 14.35 11.03 21.57
CA GLU A 471 13.58 10.54 22.70
C GLU A 471 12.65 9.39 22.24
N VAL A 472 12.78 8.23 22.89
CA VAL A 472 11.99 7.03 22.56
C VAL A 472 11.12 6.68 23.75
N SER A 473 9.79 6.72 23.54
CA SER A 473 8.81 6.39 24.58
C SER A 473 8.94 4.94 25.07
N GLU A 474 8.42 4.67 26.27
CA GLU A 474 8.36 3.30 26.81
C GLU A 474 7.63 2.32 25.88
N ALA A 475 6.53 2.77 25.26
CA ALA A 475 5.78 1.96 24.31
C ALA A 475 6.62 1.57 23.08
N LEU A 476 7.42 2.49 22.54
CA LEU A 476 8.29 2.22 21.40
C LEU A 476 9.49 1.35 21.79
N ARG A 477 10.03 1.51 23.01
CA ARG A 477 11.06 0.60 23.53
C ARG A 477 10.54 -0.82 23.69
N ALA A 478 9.32 -0.97 24.22
CA ALA A 478 8.65 -2.27 24.32
C ALA A 478 8.37 -2.85 22.92
N TYR A 479 7.90 -2.04 21.97
CA TYR A 479 7.72 -2.47 20.59
C TYR A 479 9.03 -3.00 19.97
N ALA A 480 10.12 -2.23 20.06
CA ALA A 480 11.42 -2.61 19.53
C ALA A 480 11.96 -3.93 20.12
N ALA A 481 11.66 -4.21 21.39
CA ALA A 481 12.11 -5.43 22.06
C ALA A 481 11.40 -6.70 21.54
N PHE A 482 10.15 -6.60 21.09
CA PHE A 482 9.32 -7.75 20.71
C PHE A 482 8.99 -7.84 19.22
N THR A 483 9.25 -6.80 18.45
CA THR A 483 8.94 -6.79 17.02
C THR A 483 9.85 -7.74 16.24
N THR A 484 9.28 -8.40 15.24
CA THR A 484 10.02 -9.14 14.21
C THR A 484 10.47 -8.22 13.09
N SER A 485 11.29 -8.75 12.19
CA SER A 485 11.60 -8.15 10.89
C SER A 485 10.34 -7.80 10.08
N ALA A 486 10.47 -6.80 9.22
CA ALA A 486 9.45 -6.40 8.25
C ALA A 486 9.10 -7.52 7.26
N ALA A 487 10.07 -8.37 6.90
CA ALA A 487 9.86 -9.58 6.09
C ALA A 487 8.90 -10.59 6.73
N ARG A 488 8.55 -10.38 8.02
CA ARG A 488 7.59 -11.20 8.79
C ARG A 488 6.39 -10.38 9.28
N GLY A 489 6.12 -9.24 8.66
CA GLY A 489 4.99 -8.38 9.02
C GLY A 489 5.21 -7.49 10.24
N ALA A 490 6.42 -7.42 10.79
CA ALA A 490 6.75 -6.67 12.01
C ALA A 490 5.77 -6.93 13.18
N VAL A 491 5.36 -8.21 13.33
CA VAL A 491 4.50 -8.67 14.42
C VAL A 491 5.26 -8.66 15.74
N ARG A 492 4.53 -8.56 16.86
CA ARG A 492 5.12 -8.66 18.19
C ARG A 492 5.08 -10.11 18.67
N VAL A 493 6.24 -10.69 18.92
CA VAL A 493 6.38 -12.04 19.49
C VAL A 493 6.91 -11.91 20.91
N VAL A 494 6.06 -12.19 21.89
CA VAL A 494 6.47 -12.33 23.29
C VAL A 494 6.98 -13.76 23.46
N ARG A 495 8.29 -13.92 23.66
CA ARG A 495 8.94 -15.22 23.92
C ARG A 495 9.00 -15.52 25.41
#